data_AF-T0XUV3-F1
#
_entry.id   AF-T0XUV3-F1
#
_cell.length_a   1.000
_cell.length_b   1.000
_cell.length_c   1.000
_cell.angle_alpha   90.00
_cell.angle_beta   90.00
_cell.angle_gamma   90.00
#
_symmetry.space_group_name_H-M   'P 1'
#
loop_
_entity.id
_entity.type
_entity.pdbx_description
1 polymer ?
#
loop_
_entity_poly.entity_id
_entity_poly.type
_entity_poly.pdbx_seq_one_letter_code
_entity_poly.pdbx_strand_id
1 'polypeptide(L)'
;MLGGKHSEMANEDTAKGIELFARTELEVAVSKITIWMPFYIADYLADTTRLTTEQHGAYLLLIMDYWRNGPLPDDDLALANITRLNSQAWKKNRSAMVRMFQLSEGSWCHKRIDEERSRALSNQSSKSRGGKAGSSA
;
A
#
# COMPACT_ATOMS: atom_id res chain seq x y z
N MET A 1 -12.24 57.31 2.44
CA MET A 1 -12.59 56.00 2.99
C MET A 1 -11.53 54.99 2.55
N LEU A 2 -10.50 54.78 3.38
CA LEU A 2 -9.39 53.86 3.09
C LEU A 2 -9.24 52.93 4.29
N GLY A 3 -9.98 51.81 4.28
CA GLY A 3 -9.99 50.86 5.42
C GLY A 3 -10.17 49.39 5.02
N GLY A 4 -10.06 49.03 3.74
CA GLY A 4 -10.41 47.68 3.27
C GLY A 4 -9.25 46.78 2.84
N LYS A 5 -8.06 47.32 2.53
CA LYS A 5 -7.00 46.51 1.88
C LYS A 5 -6.03 45.81 2.83
N HIS A 6 -6.02 46.17 4.11
CA HIS A 6 -5.01 45.67 5.04
C HIS A 6 -5.41 44.39 5.79
N SER A 7 -6.71 44.05 5.86
CA SER A 7 -7.20 42.84 6.53
C SER A 7 -7.31 41.62 5.62
N GLU A 8 -7.38 41.83 4.30
CA GLU A 8 -7.59 40.74 3.33
C GLU A 8 -6.28 40.00 2.99
N MET A 9 -5.15 40.73 2.89
CA MET A 9 -3.82 40.13 2.70
C MET A 9 -3.36 39.27 3.88
N ALA A 10 -3.73 39.62 5.11
CA ALA A 10 -3.31 38.87 6.31
C ALA A 10 -3.99 37.48 6.42
N ASN A 11 -5.18 37.33 5.82
CA ASN A 11 -5.94 36.08 5.88
C ASN A 11 -5.46 35.08 4.81
N GLU A 12 -5.03 35.58 3.65
CA GLU A 12 -4.52 34.75 2.55
C GLU A 12 -3.13 34.17 2.87
N ASP A 13 -2.25 34.94 3.54
CA ASP A 13 -0.93 34.47 3.99
C ASP A 13 -1.04 33.43 5.13
N THR A 14 -2.05 33.55 5.99
CA THR A 14 -2.33 32.56 7.04
C THR A 14 -2.89 31.26 6.46
N ALA A 15 -3.78 31.34 5.47
CA ALA A 15 -4.31 30.17 4.76
C ALA A 15 -3.23 29.44 3.94
N LYS A 16 -2.36 30.18 3.23
CA LYS A 16 -1.20 29.61 2.51
C LYS A 16 -0.18 29.01 3.47
N GLY A 17 0.03 29.61 4.64
CA GLY A 17 0.88 29.07 5.69
C GLY A 17 0.36 27.73 6.23
N ILE A 18 -0.94 27.63 6.53
CA ILE A 18 -1.57 26.39 6.99
C ILE A 18 -1.54 25.31 5.89
N GLU A 19 -1.78 25.67 4.63
CA GLU A 19 -1.69 24.73 3.50
C GLU A 19 -0.25 24.25 3.26
N LEU A 20 0.74 25.13 3.45
CA LEU A 20 2.17 24.82 3.36
C LEU A 20 2.63 23.92 4.52
N PHE A 21 2.19 24.18 5.76
CA PHE A 21 2.46 23.30 6.91
C PHE A 21 1.77 21.94 6.78
N ALA A 22 0.52 21.90 6.30
CA ALA A 22 -0.20 20.66 6.02
C ALA A 22 0.46 19.83 4.89
N ARG A 23 0.99 20.49 3.85
CA ARG A 23 1.79 19.82 2.81
C ARG A 23 3.14 19.33 3.32
N THR A 24 3.78 20.06 4.23
CA THR A 24 5.09 19.70 4.79
C THR A 24 4.98 18.53 5.78
N GLU A 25 3.85 18.38 6.50
CA GLU A 25 3.56 17.19 7.32
C GLU A 25 3.06 15.99 6.51
N LEU A 26 2.35 16.18 5.39
CA LEU A 26 1.98 15.08 4.50
C LEU A 26 3.18 14.49 3.73
N GLU A 27 4.27 15.25 3.61
CA GLU A 27 5.58 14.78 3.13
C GLU A 27 6.45 14.16 4.23
N VAL A 28 5.88 13.80 5.40
CA VAL A 28 6.48 12.76 6.24
C VAL A 28 6.57 11.51 5.35
N ALA A 29 7.76 11.34 4.77
CA ALA A 29 8.06 10.43 3.69
C ALA A 29 7.32 9.11 3.89
N VAL A 30 6.25 8.90 3.10
CA VAL A 30 5.68 7.58 2.87
C VAL A 30 6.84 6.77 2.31
N SER A 31 7.57 6.13 3.21
CA SER A 31 8.77 5.40 2.90
C SER A 31 8.29 4.27 2.02
N LYS A 32 8.54 4.41 0.71
CA LYS A 32 8.13 3.41 -0.27
C LYS A 32 8.74 2.09 0.17
N ILE A 33 7.87 1.11 0.43
CA ILE A 33 8.31 -0.18 0.88
C ILE A 33 9.35 -0.77 -0.07
N THR A 34 10.34 -1.46 0.50
CA THR A 34 11.52 -1.93 -0.22
C THR A 34 11.17 -2.92 -1.32
N ILE A 35 12.08 -3.05 -2.28
CA ILE A 35 12.05 -4.05 -3.37
C ILE A 35 11.98 -5.49 -2.84
N TRP A 36 12.37 -5.73 -1.58
CA TRP A 36 12.36 -7.04 -0.95
C TRP A 36 11.07 -7.32 -0.17
N MET A 37 10.47 -8.49 -0.42
CA MET A 37 9.32 -9.05 0.29
C MET A 37 9.72 -10.40 0.93
N PRO A 38 9.42 -10.65 2.22
CA PRO A 38 9.61 -11.97 2.81
C PRO A 38 8.63 -12.98 2.23
N PHE A 39 9.14 -14.11 1.74
CA PHE A 39 8.34 -15.19 1.17
C PHE A 39 8.66 -16.52 1.85
N TYR A 40 7.78 -16.94 2.76
CA TYR A 40 7.91 -18.18 3.51
C TYR A 40 7.29 -19.32 2.71
N ILE A 41 8.16 -20.15 2.11
CA ILE A 41 7.74 -21.19 1.15
C ILE A 41 6.83 -22.24 1.80
N ALA A 42 7.15 -22.68 3.03
CA ALA A 42 6.36 -23.70 3.73
C ALA A 42 4.93 -23.22 4.00
N ASP A 43 4.78 -22.02 4.59
CA ASP A 43 3.48 -21.43 4.88
C ASP A 43 2.67 -21.17 3.60
N TYR A 44 3.33 -20.62 2.58
CA TYR A 44 2.70 -20.39 1.28
C TYR A 44 2.16 -21.69 0.68
N LEU A 45 2.96 -22.76 0.66
CA LEU A 45 2.51 -24.06 0.14
C LEU A 45 1.38 -24.66 0.97
N ALA A 46 1.44 -24.54 2.30
CA ALA A 46 0.39 -25.02 3.19
C ALA A 46 -0.97 -24.33 2.93
N ASP A 47 -0.95 -23.01 2.78
CA ASP A 47 -2.17 -22.21 2.55
C ASP A 47 -2.74 -22.40 1.13
N THR A 48 -1.90 -22.81 0.18
CA THR A 48 -2.29 -22.89 -1.25
C THR A 48 -2.48 -24.31 -1.77
N THR A 49 -2.47 -25.34 -0.91
CA THR A 49 -2.59 -26.76 -1.28
C THR A 49 -3.79 -27.12 -2.17
N ARG A 50 -4.87 -26.34 -2.12
CA ARG A 50 -6.12 -26.60 -2.87
C ARG A 50 -6.31 -25.69 -4.08
N LEU A 51 -5.34 -24.83 -4.38
CA LEU A 51 -5.38 -23.97 -5.56
C LEU A 51 -4.93 -24.74 -6.80
N THR A 52 -5.52 -24.43 -7.95
CA THR A 52 -4.97 -24.85 -9.25
C THR A 52 -3.73 -24.02 -9.58
N THR A 53 -2.91 -24.48 -10.54
CA THR A 53 -1.72 -23.71 -10.97
C THR A 53 -2.06 -22.28 -11.43
N GLU A 54 -3.18 -22.08 -12.11
CA GLU A 54 -3.64 -20.73 -12.50
C GLU A 54 -3.99 -19.88 -11.27
N GLN A 55 -4.68 -20.48 -10.29
CA GLN A 55 -5.04 -19.80 -9.05
C GLN A 55 -3.80 -19.49 -8.19
N HIS A 56 -2.79 -20.35 -8.17
CA HIS A 56 -1.50 -20.05 -7.55
C HIS A 56 -0.86 -18.82 -8.19
N GLY A 57 -0.82 -18.75 -9.53
CA GLY A 57 -0.27 -17.61 -10.25
C GLY A 57 -1.05 -16.31 -9.97
N ALA A 58 -2.38 -16.39 -10.00
CA ALA A 58 -3.26 -15.26 -9.68
C ALA A 58 -3.05 -14.77 -8.24
N TYR A 59 -3.04 -15.68 -7.27
CA TYR A 59 -2.82 -15.34 -5.87
C TYR A 59 -1.44 -14.72 -5.64
N LEU A 60 -0.39 -15.28 -6.23
CA LEU A 60 0.97 -14.74 -6.15
C LEU A 60 1.04 -13.31 -6.68
N LEU A 61 0.42 -13.04 -7.84
CA LEU A 61 0.35 -11.70 -8.42
C LEU A 61 -0.39 -10.71 -7.50
N LEU A 62 -1.52 -11.12 -6.92
CA LEU A 62 -2.28 -10.30 -5.98
C LEU A 62 -1.46 -9.94 -4.73
N ILE A 63 -0.77 -10.90 -4.11
CA ILE A 63 0.05 -10.62 -2.93
C ILE A 63 1.30 -9.78 -3.25
N MET A 64 1.84 -9.87 -4.47
CA MET A 64 2.94 -9.02 -4.92
C MET A 64 2.47 -7.58 -5.16
N ASP A 65 1.29 -7.39 -5.75
CA ASP A 65 0.69 -6.05 -5.88
C ASP A 65 0.36 -5.48 -4.50
N TYR A 66 -0.24 -6.29 -3.64
CA TYR A 66 -0.53 -5.94 -2.25
C TYR A 66 0.74 -5.52 -1.50
N TRP A 67 1.84 -6.28 -1.64
CA TRP A 67 3.11 -5.95 -1.01
C TRP A 67 3.62 -4.57 -1.43
N ARG A 68 3.30 -4.08 -2.62
CA ARG A 68 3.72 -2.76 -3.08
C ARG A 68 2.72 -1.68 -2.67
N ASN A 69 1.43 -1.92 -2.91
CA ASN A 69 0.41 -0.89 -2.92
C ASN A 69 -0.50 -0.90 -1.67
N GLY A 70 -0.53 -2.01 -0.92
CA GLY A 70 -1.43 -2.20 0.22
C GLY A 70 -2.72 -2.94 -0.18
N PRO A 71 -3.82 -2.75 0.58
CA PRO A 71 -5.09 -3.41 0.31
C PRO A 71 -5.55 -3.28 -1.14
N LEU A 72 -6.10 -4.37 -1.68
CA LEU A 72 -6.55 -4.42 -3.07
C LEU A 72 -7.98 -3.87 -3.17
N PRO A 73 -8.33 -3.10 -4.21
CA PRO A 73 -9.71 -2.66 -4.40
C PRO A 73 -10.61 -3.86 -4.73
N ASP A 74 -11.82 -3.91 -4.17
CA ASP A 74 -12.83 -4.89 -4.57
C ASP A 74 -13.48 -4.52 -5.93
N ASP A 75 -12.63 -4.39 -6.96
CA ASP A 75 -13.00 -4.05 -8.33
C ASP A 75 -12.52 -5.15 -9.28
N ASP A 76 -13.48 -5.78 -9.98
CA ASP A 76 -13.20 -6.93 -10.83
C ASP A 76 -12.24 -6.63 -11.98
N LEU A 77 -12.29 -5.41 -12.54
CA LEU A 77 -11.42 -5.03 -13.65
C LEU A 77 -9.98 -4.84 -13.18
N ALA A 78 -9.78 -4.14 -12.05
CA ALA A 78 -8.47 -3.97 -11.44
C ALA A 78 -7.85 -5.31 -11.04
N LEU A 79 -8.62 -6.18 -10.38
CA LEU A 79 -8.14 -7.49 -9.94
C LEU A 79 -7.84 -8.42 -11.12
N ALA A 80 -8.65 -8.39 -12.19
CA ALA A 80 -8.35 -9.09 -13.43
C ALA A 80 -7.03 -8.61 -14.06
N ASN A 81 -6.80 -7.30 -14.10
CA ASN A 81 -5.56 -6.73 -14.62
C ASN A 81 -4.33 -7.11 -13.79
N ILE A 82 -4.42 -7.06 -12.46
CA ILE A 82 -3.34 -7.47 -11.54
C ILE A 82 -2.99 -8.94 -11.76
N THR A 83 -4.00 -9.80 -11.83
CA THR A 83 -3.82 -11.25 -12.06
C THR A 83 -3.46 -11.59 -13.51
N ARG A 84 -3.53 -10.62 -14.42
CA ARG A 84 -3.35 -10.79 -15.88
C ARG A 84 -4.35 -11.78 -16.50
N LEU A 85 -5.47 -12.01 -15.83
CA LEU A 85 -6.55 -12.84 -16.34
C LEU A 85 -7.49 -11.96 -17.15
N ASN A 86 -8.00 -12.48 -18.27
CA ASN A 86 -9.12 -11.84 -18.94
C ASN A 86 -10.39 -11.93 -18.06
N SER A 87 -11.40 -11.11 -18.36
CA SER A 87 -12.62 -11.01 -17.54
C SER A 87 -13.33 -12.36 -17.32
N GLN A 88 -13.29 -13.27 -18.30
CA GLN A 88 -13.92 -14.58 -18.19
C GLN A 88 -13.16 -15.51 -17.24
N ALA A 89 -11.82 -15.53 -17.35
CA ALA A 89 -10.97 -16.31 -16.46
C ALA A 89 -10.98 -15.73 -15.03
N TRP A 90 -10.99 -14.40 -14.88
CA TRP A 90 -11.15 -13.75 -13.58
C TRP A 90 -12.46 -14.17 -12.90
N LYS A 91 -13.60 -14.08 -13.59
CA LYS A 91 -14.90 -14.48 -13.03
C LYS A 91 -14.91 -15.91 -12.49
N LYS A 92 -14.24 -16.85 -13.18
CA LYS A 92 -14.10 -18.24 -12.73
C LYS A 92 -13.26 -18.37 -11.46
N ASN A 93 -12.21 -17.58 -11.33
CA ASN A 93 -11.23 -17.68 -10.25
C ASN A 93 -11.50 -16.74 -9.06
N ARG A 94 -12.32 -15.69 -9.22
CA ARG A 94 -12.61 -14.68 -8.19
C ARG A 94 -13.01 -15.30 -6.86
N SER A 95 -13.89 -16.30 -6.90
CA SER A 95 -14.38 -16.95 -5.68
C SER A 95 -13.25 -17.64 -4.90
N ALA A 96 -12.25 -18.21 -5.58
CA ALA A 96 -11.09 -18.80 -4.93
C ALA A 96 -10.15 -17.72 -4.40
N MET A 97 -9.94 -16.64 -5.16
CA MET A 97 -9.06 -15.56 -4.76
C MET A 97 -9.58 -14.82 -3.54
N VAL A 98 -10.84 -14.41 -3.52
CA VAL A 98 -11.42 -13.64 -2.39
C VAL A 98 -11.33 -14.39 -1.05
N ARG A 99 -11.40 -15.74 -1.07
CA ARG A 99 -11.27 -16.57 0.15
C ARG A 99 -9.87 -16.54 0.76
N MET A 100 -8.85 -16.10 0.01
CA MET A 100 -7.49 -15.93 0.51
C MET A 100 -7.29 -14.59 1.23
N PHE A 101 -8.29 -13.71 1.24
CA PHE A 101 -8.22 -12.36 1.80
C PHE A 101 -9.36 -12.11 2.80
N GLN A 102 -9.21 -11.06 3.59
CA GLN A 102 -10.24 -10.53 4.47
C GLN A 102 -10.92 -9.34 3.80
N LEU A 103 -12.24 -9.38 3.64
CA LEU A 103 -12.99 -8.25 3.09
C LEU A 103 -13.23 -7.20 4.17
N SER A 104 -12.80 -5.97 3.92
CA SER A 104 -13.01 -4.83 4.82
C SER A 104 -13.20 -3.56 3.99
N GLU A 105 -14.30 -2.84 4.23
CA GLU A 105 -14.55 -1.51 3.65
C GLU A 105 -14.36 -1.43 2.11
N GLY A 106 -14.82 -2.46 1.38
CA GLY A 106 -14.69 -2.50 -0.09
C GLY A 106 -13.27 -2.79 -0.58
N SER A 107 -12.39 -3.29 0.28
CA SER A 107 -11.03 -3.70 -0.04
C SER A 107 -10.75 -5.13 0.44
N TRP A 108 -9.82 -5.79 -0.22
CA TRP A 108 -9.29 -7.09 0.18
C TRP A 108 -8.00 -6.85 0.97
N CYS A 109 -8.00 -7.26 2.24
CA CYS A 109 -6.91 -7.09 3.20
C CYS A 109 -6.21 -8.43 3.47
N HIS A 110 -4.93 -8.38 3.87
CA HIS A 110 -4.14 -9.57 4.14
C HIS A 110 -3.25 -9.41 5.38
N LYS A 111 -3.76 -9.88 6.52
CA LYS A 111 -3.12 -9.77 7.85
C LYS A 111 -1.61 -10.05 7.86
N ARG A 112 -1.17 -11.24 7.38
CA ARG A 112 0.26 -11.60 7.37
C ARG A 112 1.11 -10.58 6.60
N ILE A 113 0.64 -10.16 5.43
CA ILE A 113 1.36 -9.23 4.57
C ILE A 113 1.39 -7.84 5.21
N ASP A 114 0.29 -7.38 5.81
CA ASP A 114 0.25 -6.10 6.55
C ASP A 114 1.28 -6.07 7.68
N GLU A 115 1.39 -7.16 8.45
CA GLU A 115 2.38 -7.29 9.51
C GLU A 115 3.81 -7.24 8.96
N GLU A 116 4.11 -7.97 7.89
CA GLU A 116 5.42 -7.92 7.23
C GLU A 116 5.73 -6.54 6.65
N ARG A 117 4.73 -5.86 6.07
CA ARG A 117 4.86 -4.50 5.54
C ARG A 117 5.22 -3.53 6.64
N SER A 118 4.51 -3.59 7.78
CA SER A 118 4.79 -2.77 8.95
C SER A 118 6.21 -2.97 9.48
N ARG A 119 6.66 -4.22 9.59
CA ARG A 119 8.04 -4.55 9.99
C ARG A 119 9.07 -4.02 9.00
N ALA A 120 8.84 -4.16 7.70
CA ALA A 120 9.75 -3.65 6.67
C ALA A 120 9.89 -2.13 6.73
N LEU A 121 8.78 -1.41 6.88
CA LEU A 121 8.78 0.06 7.04
C LEU A 121 9.51 0.50 8.31
N SER A 122 9.25 -0.17 9.44
CA SER A 122 9.95 0.09 10.70
C SER A 122 11.47 -0.10 10.58
N ASN A 123 11.90 -1.21 9.95
CA ASN A 123 13.31 -1.51 9.72
C ASN A 123 14.00 -0.48 8.80
N GLN A 124 13.31 -0.01 7.75
CA GLN A 124 13.82 1.04 6.88
C GLN A 124 14.00 2.37 7.63
N SER A 125 12.99 2.75 8.42
CA SER A 125 13.06 3.99 9.21
C SER A 125 14.26 3.98 10.18
N SER A 126 14.50 2.84 10.84
CA SER A 126 15.61 2.66 11.78
C SER A 126 16.97 2.76 11.09
N LYS A 127 17.12 2.13 9.90
CA LYS A 127 18.35 2.22 9.09
C LYS A 127 18.62 3.64 8.59
N SER A 128 17.57 4.38 8.19
CA SER A 128 17.72 5.76 7.73
C SER A 128 18.24 6.69 8.82
N ARG A 129 17.87 6.46 10.09
CA ARG A 129 18.35 7.22 11.26
C ARG A 129 19.80 6.85 11.61
N GLY A 130 20.13 5.56 11.62
CA GLY A 130 21.50 5.08 11.86
C GLY A 130 22.51 5.54 10.79
N GLY A 131 22.11 5.56 9.51
CA GLY A 131 22.95 6.02 8.41
C GLY A 131 23.26 7.52 8.47
N LYS A 132 22.32 8.34 8.94
CA LYS A 132 22.56 9.79 9.14
C LYS A 132 23.55 10.06 10.29
N ALA A 133 23.49 9.29 11.38
CA ALA A 133 24.44 9.43 12.48
C ALA A 133 25.86 8.95 12.11
N GLY A 134 25.99 7.94 11.26
CA GLY A 134 27.29 7.43 10.80
C GLY A 134 27.98 8.27 9.73
N SER A 135 27.25 9.12 8.99
CA SER A 135 27.82 10.00 7.97
C SER A 135 28.25 11.37 8.51
N SER A 136 28.06 11.63 9.81
CA SER A 136 28.45 12.86 10.50
C SER A 136 29.55 12.63 11.54
N ALA A 137 30.19 11.47 11.52
CA ALA A 137 31.33 11.09 12.37
C ALA A 137 32.61 10.94 11.54
#